data_AF-A0A2L0MYW0-F1
#
_entry.id   AF-A0A2L0MYW0-F1
#
_cell.length_a   1.000
_cell.length_b   1.000
_cell.length_c   1.000
_cell.angle_alpha   90.00
_cell.angle_beta   90.00
_cell.angle_gamma   90.00
#
_symmetry.space_group_name_H-M   'P 1'
#
loop_
_entity.id
_entity.type
_entity.pdbx_description
1 polymer ?
#
loop_
_entity_poly.entity_id
_entity_poly.type
_entity_poly.pdbx_seq_one_letter_code
_entity_poly.pdbx_strand_id
1 'polypeptide(L)'
;MGSPATLRRALALLAAGATALTAGTLSVPAVSATASGSLAGVHVRPASAGHISATGRSAPLPTSQCVSQIGINCYSPLQYRTAYNLDPLYKEGITGKGRTIVIVDSFGSPTIQHDLEVFDKQWGIPDTQVEVVKWGNVPPFDPTNADHTGWAGETTLDVEYAHAVAPDAHIILVETGVAETEGTTGLPEMMDAEKAIIKSGKADVISQSFGATENTFPGFDKGDFKSLTDLRYAFKEAAAHDVTVLSASGDNGATDAQENGQDLYPYKVNSWPSSDPLVTSIGGTQLSLDDAGKRTAPDKVWHDKYGAGGGGVSGVFDRPWYQAGVAGVTGNHRGTPDISMSAAVDGGAWTYESYDPTSVGWHLTGGTSEATPIFSGIVALADQLAGHRLGQLNWRLYGLNLLPQQWSGLVDVTAGDNSWDKVTGYQATKGYDLASGLGTIDGNRFVRALAGR
;
A
#
# COMPACT_ATOMS: atom_id res chain seq x y z
N MET A 1 -28.76 -64.48 58.05
CA MET A 1 -29.83 -64.14 59.02
C MET A 1 -30.84 -63.27 58.30
N GLY A 2 -32.11 -63.68 58.33
CA GLY A 2 -33.29 -62.80 58.21
C GLY A 2 -33.54 -62.08 56.88
N SER A 3 -34.30 -62.72 56.00
CA SER A 3 -35.38 -62.07 55.23
C SER A 3 -36.70 -62.30 56.03
N PRO A 4 -37.90 -61.86 55.63
CA PRO A 4 -38.45 -60.58 55.16
C PRO A 4 -39.74 -60.18 55.94
N ALA A 5 -40.38 -59.05 55.62
CA ALA A 5 -41.80 -58.75 55.94
C ALA A 5 -42.25 -57.50 55.15
N THR A 6 -43.45 -57.32 54.60
CA THR A 6 -44.67 -58.14 54.41
C THR A 6 -45.64 -57.31 53.53
N LEU A 7 -46.38 -58.00 52.62
CA LEU A 7 -47.84 -57.94 52.32
C LEU A 7 -48.58 -56.56 52.35
N ARG A 8 -49.53 -56.20 51.47
CA ARG A 8 -50.66 -56.95 50.87
C ARG A 8 -51.53 -56.03 49.98
N ARG A 9 -52.10 -56.59 48.88
CA ARG A 9 -53.51 -56.52 48.36
C ARG A 9 -54.20 -55.13 48.21
N ALA A 10 -55.03 -54.80 47.22
CA ALA A 10 -55.84 -55.57 46.24
C ALA A 10 -56.67 -54.61 45.35
N LEU A 11 -57.10 -55.09 44.16
CA LEU A 11 -58.32 -54.77 43.35
C LEU A 11 -58.55 -53.30 42.89
N ALA A 12 -59.19 -52.96 41.76
CA ALA A 12 -59.74 -53.64 40.59
C ALA A 12 -60.11 -52.59 39.50
N LEU A 13 -59.91 -52.98 38.23
CA LEU A 13 -60.71 -52.76 36.99
C LEU A 13 -61.54 -51.47 36.71
N LEU A 14 -61.27 -50.94 35.49
CA LEU A 14 -62.19 -50.35 34.46
C LEU A 14 -62.89 -49.02 34.82
N ALA A 15 -63.02 -48.01 33.97
CA ALA A 15 -63.19 -47.99 32.51
C ALA A 15 -62.79 -46.62 31.89
N ALA A 16 -62.71 -46.63 30.56
CA ALA A 16 -62.24 -45.60 29.65
C ALA A 16 -62.86 -44.20 29.79
N GLY A 17 -62.01 -43.19 29.68
CA GLY A 17 -62.36 -41.81 29.32
C GLY A 17 -61.35 -41.31 28.30
N ALA A 18 -61.79 -41.20 27.04
CA ALA A 18 -60.99 -40.68 25.95
C ALA A 18 -60.90 -39.15 26.05
N THR A 19 -59.68 -38.61 26.10
CA THR A 19 -59.35 -37.26 25.63
C THR A 19 -57.86 -37.20 25.30
N ALA A 20 -57.55 -36.57 24.15
CA ALA A 20 -56.26 -36.60 23.49
C ALA A 20 -55.09 -36.05 24.34
N LEU A 21 -53.92 -36.70 24.25
CA LEU A 21 -52.64 -36.14 24.66
C LEU A 21 -52.22 -35.06 23.65
N THR A 22 -52.22 -33.81 24.08
CA THR A 22 -51.38 -32.77 23.47
C THR A 22 -50.18 -32.53 24.39
N ALA A 23 -49.01 -32.97 23.94
CA ALA A 23 -47.75 -32.63 24.55
C ALA A 23 -47.55 -31.11 24.45
N GLY A 24 -47.43 -30.44 25.59
CA GLY A 24 -46.95 -29.06 25.66
C GLY A 24 -45.51 -29.01 25.23
N THR A 25 -45.27 -28.65 23.97
CA THR A 25 -43.96 -28.22 23.49
C THR A 25 -43.69 -26.83 24.04
N LEU A 26 -42.57 -26.68 24.75
CA LEU A 26 -42.00 -25.39 25.11
C LEU A 26 -41.72 -24.63 23.82
N SER A 27 -42.57 -23.66 23.50
CA SER A 27 -42.36 -22.68 22.43
C SER A 27 -41.25 -21.73 22.86
N VAL A 28 -40.04 -21.99 22.36
CA VAL A 28 -38.99 -20.98 22.27
C VAL A 28 -39.55 -19.84 21.41
N PRO A 29 -39.54 -18.57 21.88
CA PRO A 29 -40.01 -17.48 21.04
C PRO A 29 -39.11 -17.41 19.81
N ALA A 30 -39.73 -17.54 18.64
CA ALA A 30 -39.10 -17.26 17.36
C ALA A 30 -38.61 -15.81 17.39
N VAL A 31 -37.30 -15.64 17.54
CA VAL A 31 -36.66 -14.37 17.23
C VAL A 31 -36.95 -14.13 15.77
N SER A 32 -37.83 -13.18 15.52
CA SER A 32 -38.16 -12.74 14.18
C SER A 32 -36.85 -12.31 13.54
N ALA A 33 -36.48 -12.95 12.42
CA ALA A 33 -35.41 -12.51 11.58
C ALA A 33 -35.75 -11.09 11.12
N THR A 34 -35.24 -10.10 11.84
CA THR A 34 -35.17 -8.73 11.35
C THR A 34 -34.35 -8.81 10.08
N ALA A 35 -34.97 -8.39 8.98
CA ALA A 35 -34.37 -8.32 7.66
C ALA A 35 -32.93 -7.85 7.78
N SER A 36 -32.00 -8.66 7.26
CA SER A 36 -30.62 -8.28 7.03
C SER A 36 -30.65 -6.95 6.28
N GLY A 37 -30.38 -5.85 6.99
CA GLY A 37 -29.97 -4.63 6.33
C GLY A 37 -28.75 -5.00 5.51
N SER A 38 -28.79 -4.75 4.21
CA SER A 38 -27.60 -4.87 3.38
C SER A 38 -26.51 -4.03 4.06
N LEU A 39 -25.46 -4.68 4.53
CA LEU A 39 -24.21 -3.99 4.79
C LEU A 39 -23.81 -3.39 3.43
N ALA A 40 -23.97 -2.08 3.31
CA ALA A 40 -23.31 -1.34 2.23
C ALA A 40 -21.82 -1.66 2.38
N GLY A 41 -21.20 -2.13 1.30
CA GLY A 41 -19.83 -2.60 1.28
C GLY A 41 -18.89 -1.53 1.84
N VAL A 42 -18.15 -1.90 2.88
CA VAL A 42 -16.89 -1.21 3.21
C VAL A 42 -15.93 -1.59 2.07
N HIS A 43 -15.33 -0.60 1.41
CA HIS A 43 -14.55 -0.75 0.19
C HIS A 43 -13.03 -0.75 0.47
N VAL A 44 -12.32 -1.56 -0.32
CA VAL A 44 -10.86 -1.70 -0.56
C VAL A 44 -9.99 -0.48 -0.20
N ARG A 45 -8.83 -0.70 0.44
CA ARG A 45 -7.84 0.33 0.83
C ARG A 45 -6.37 0.21 0.32
N PRO A 46 -6.10 -0.42 -0.84
CA PRO A 46 -4.93 -0.06 -1.59
C PRO A 46 -4.77 1.46 -1.71
N ALA A 47 -3.56 1.98 -1.56
CA ALA A 47 -3.25 3.39 -1.76
C ALA A 47 -3.15 3.76 -3.25
N SER A 48 -4.06 3.22 -4.07
CA SER A 48 -4.17 3.45 -5.50
C SER A 48 -5.43 4.25 -5.84
N ALA A 49 -5.22 5.47 -6.31
CA ALA A 49 -6.27 6.31 -6.85
C ALA A 49 -6.44 6.06 -8.33
N GLY A 50 -7.70 5.86 -8.73
CA GLY A 50 -8.09 5.80 -10.12
C GLY A 50 -7.60 4.54 -10.85
N HIS A 51 -8.55 3.78 -11.37
CA HIS A 51 -8.30 2.66 -12.28
C HIS A 51 -9.07 2.91 -13.57
N ILE A 52 -8.35 3.10 -14.67
CA ILE A 52 -8.96 3.39 -15.97
C ILE A 52 -8.75 2.19 -16.88
N SER A 53 -9.84 1.47 -17.11
CA SER A 53 -9.83 0.33 -18.02
C SER A 53 -9.51 0.76 -19.45
N ALA A 54 -8.50 0.09 -20.03
CA ALA A 54 -8.10 0.22 -21.42
C ALA A 54 -8.06 -1.16 -22.12
N THR A 55 -8.84 -2.12 -21.60
CA THR A 55 -8.93 -3.53 -22.01
C THR A 55 -9.33 -3.75 -23.47
N GLY A 56 -9.97 -2.77 -24.11
CA GLY A 56 -10.24 -2.79 -25.55
C GLY A 56 -8.98 -2.65 -26.42
N ARG A 57 -7.79 -2.49 -25.83
CA ARG A 57 -6.53 -2.25 -26.54
C ARG A 57 -5.61 -3.46 -26.49
N SER A 58 -5.02 -3.78 -27.64
CA SER A 58 -4.03 -4.86 -27.77
C SER A 58 -2.64 -4.48 -27.27
N ALA A 59 -2.37 -3.18 -27.07
CA ALA A 59 -1.08 -2.67 -26.60
C ALA A 59 -1.25 -1.29 -25.92
N PRO A 60 -0.32 -0.91 -25.04
CA PRO A 60 -0.23 0.43 -24.46
C PRO A 60 -0.11 1.52 -25.52
N LEU A 61 -0.59 2.72 -25.20
CA LEU A 61 -0.47 3.89 -26.07
C LEU A 61 0.77 4.72 -25.72
N PRO A 62 1.40 5.38 -26.72
CA PRO A 62 2.28 6.52 -26.46
C PRO A 62 1.54 7.64 -25.71
N THR A 63 2.27 8.45 -24.95
CA THR A 63 1.72 9.55 -24.14
C THR A 63 0.86 10.51 -24.97
N SER A 64 1.32 10.92 -26.15
CA SER A 64 0.56 11.81 -27.06
C SER A 64 -0.78 11.21 -27.51
N GLN A 65 -0.86 9.89 -27.62
CA GLN A 65 -2.09 9.18 -27.93
C GLN A 65 -3.00 9.01 -26.71
N CYS A 66 -2.45 8.83 -25.50
CA CYS A 66 -3.25 8.89 -24.28
C CYS A 66 -3.93 10.25 -24.11
N VAL A 67 -3.20 11.34 -24.33
CA VAL A 67 -3.77 12.69 -24.24
C VAL A 67 -4.90 12.88 -25.25
N SER A 68 -4.73 12.42 -26.49
CA SER A 68 -5.74 12.61 -27.53
C SER A 68 -6.92 11.63 -27.48
N GLN A 69 -6.75 10.42 -26.94
CA GLN A 69 -7.79 9.38 -26.94
C GLN A 69 -8.45 9.17 -25.58
N ILE A 70 -7.71 9.35 -24.48
CA ILE A 70 -8.17 9.12 -23.10
C ILE A 70 -8.37 10.46 -22.37
N GLY A 71 -7.61 11.49 -22.75
CA GLY A 71 -7.71 12.82 -22.15
C GLY A 71 -6.84 13.02 -20.91
N ILE A 72 -5.88 12.12 -20.70
CA ILE A 72 -4.84 12.18 -19.65
C ILE A 72 -3.49 11.77 -20.24
N ASN A 73 -2.41 12.13 -19.58
CA ASN A 73 -1.10 11.54 -19.82
C ASN A 73 -1.09 10.08 -19.32
N CYS A 74 -0.20 9.27 -19.89
CA CYS A 74 0.10 7.93 -19.44
C CYS A 74 1.57 7.63 -19.72
N TYR A 75 2.19 6.79 -18.89
CA TYR A 75 3.61 6.49 -19.00
C TYR A 75 3.88 4.99 -18.91
N SER A 76 4.93 4.58 -19.63
CA SER A 76 5.49 3.24 -19.55
C SER A 76 6.53 3.13 -18.43
N PRO A 77 6.82 1.91 -17.93
CA PRO A 77 7.97 1.66 -17.04
C PRO A 77 9.29 2.23 -17.56
N LEU A 78 9.52 2.17 -18.87
CA LEU A 78 10.76 2.69 -19.48
C LEU A 78 10.84 4.23 -19.46
N GLN A 79 9.70 4.92 -19.56
CA GLN A 79 9.65 6.36 -19.39
C GLN A 79 9.96 6.76 -17.95
N TYR A 80 9.50 5.99 -16.94
CA TYR A 80 9.89 6.23 -15.55
C TYR A 80 11.37 5.98 -15.30
N ARG A 81 11.97 4.91 -15.85
CA ARG A 81 13.42 4.67 -15.80
C ARG A 81 14.22 5.84 -16.38
N THR A 82 13.75 6.40 -17.50
CA THR A 82 14.36 7.57 -18.14
C THR A 82 14.18 8.82 -17.29
N ALA A 83 12.97 9.08 -16.81
CA ALA A 83 12.65 10.25 -15.99
C ALA A 83 13.47 10.24 -14.69
N TYR A 84 13.56 9.12 -13.99
CA TYR A 84 14.41 9.01 -12.79
C TYR A 84 15.89 8.78 -13.09
N ASN A 85 16.35 8.91 -14.33
CA ASN A 85 17.76 8.79 -14.72
C ASN A 85 18.41 7.49 -14.23
N LEU A 86 17.72 6.35 -14.39
CA LEU A 86 18.17 5.03 -13.93
C LEU A 86 19.03 4.30 -14.97
N ASP A 87 18.89 4.61 -16.26
CA ASP A 87 19.62 3.97 -17.36
C ASP A 87 21.15 3.87 -17.18
N PRO A 88 21.86 4.88 -16.62
CA PRO A 88 23.28 4.74 -16.35
C PRO A 88 23.62 3.61 -15.37
N LEU A 89 22.76 3.35 -14.39
CA LEU A 89 22.94 2.28 -13.40
C LEU A 89 22.81 0.91 -14.06
N TYR A 90 21.79 0.73 -14.91
CA TYR A 90 21.57 -0.53 -15.62
C TYR A 90 22.73 -0.87 -16.58
N LYS A 91 23.31 0.14 -17.24
CA LYS A 91 24.51 -0.04 -18.10
C LYS A 91 25.73 -0.52 -17.32
N GLU A 92 25.78 -0.28 -16.02
CA GLU A 92 26.82 -0.76 -15.09
C GLU A 92 26.45 -2.09 -14.42
N GLY A 93 25.30 -2.70 -14.76
CA GLY A 93 24.82 -3.95 -14.16
C GLY A 93 24.23 -3.77 -12.76
N ILE A 94 23.83 -2.55 -12.39
CA ILE A 94 23.09 -2.27 -11.15
C ILE A 94 21.60 -2.36 -11.49
N THR A 95 20.99 -3.49 -11.17
CA THR A 95 19.66 -3.95 -11.62
C THR A 95 18.81 -4.51 -10.47
N GLY A 96 19.29 -4.39 -9.22
CA GLY A 96 18.68 -5.01 -8.03
C GLY A 96 19.21 -6.42 -7.76
N LYS A 97 20.17 -6.89 -8.56
CA LYS A 97 20.69 -8.26 -8.49
C LYS A 97 21.18 -8.64 -7.11
N GLY A 98 20.67 -9.77 -6.61
CA GLY A 98 21.04 -10.29 -5.29
C GLY A 98 20.37 -9.58 -4.13
N ARG A 99 19.32 -8.78 -4.40
CA ARG A 99 18.43 -8.18 -3.41
C ARG A 99 17.03 -8.75 -3.52
N THR A 100 16.31 -8.70 -2.42
CA THR A 100 14.92 -9.13 -2.33
C THR A 100 14.01 -7.96 -1.95
N ILE A 101 13.02 -7.71 -2.80
CA ILE A 101 11.91 -6.82 -2.51
C ILE A 101 10.74 -7.70 -2.05
N VAL A 102 10.17 -7.37 -0.90
CA VAL A 102 8.98 -8.00 -0.36
C VAL A 102 7.82 -7.04 -0.51
N ILE A 103 6.75 -7.49 -1.14
CA ILE A 103 5.46 -6.79 -1.27
C ILE A 103 4.47 -7.50 -0.36
N VAL A 104 3.61 -6.75 0.33
CA VAL A 104 2.66 -7.30 1.30
C VAL A 104 1.27 -6.77 1.01
N ASP A 105 0.36 -7.67 0.61
CA ASP A 105 -0.99 -7.33 0.18
C ASP A 105 -2.04 -8.22 0.84
N SER A 106 -3.29 -7.74 0.92
CA SER A 106 -4.42 -8.63 1.19
C SER A 106 -4.78 -9.42 -0.07
N PHE A 107 -5.13 -10.70 0.08
CA PHE A 107 -5.63 -11.63 -0.93
C PHE A 107 -4.68 -11.98 -2.09
N GLY A 108 -3.94 -11.01 -2.64
CA GLY A 108 -3.08 -11.15 -3.81
C GLY A 108 -3.82 -11.17 -5.15
N SER A 109 -3.10 -11.57 -6.20
CA SER A 109 -3.63 -11.75 -7.56
C SER A 109 -3.42 -13.18 -8.06
N PRO A 110 -4.49 -13.90 -8.48
CA PRO A 110 -4.37 -15.30 -8.92
C PRO A 110 -3.61 -15.47 -10.24
N THR A 111 -3.40 -14.39 -10.99
CA THR A 111 -2.76 -14.37 -12.31
C THR A 111 -1.43 -13.65 -12.31
N ILE A 112 -0.92 -13.23 -11.15
CA ILE A 112 0.22 -12.31 -11.03
C ILE A 112 1.45 -12.69 -11.87
N GLN A 113 1.79 -13.98 -11.92
CA GLN A 113 2.93 -14.46 -12.70
C GLN A 113 2.68 -14.33 -14.22
N HIS A 114 1.47 -14.63 -14.68
CA HIS A 114 1.12 -14.46 -16.10
C HIS A 114 1.08 -12.99 -16.49
N ASP A 115 0.53 -12.16 -15.61
CA ASP A 115 0.40 -10.72 -15.83
C ASP A 115 1.79 -10.08 -16.01
N LEU A 116 2.71 -10.41 -15.09
CA LEU A 116 4.10 -9.97 -15.16
C LEU A 116 4.81 -10.42 -16.45
N GLU A 117 4.61 -11.67 -16.90
CA GLU A 117 5.21 -12.17 -18.15
C GLU A 117 4.71 -11.42 -19.40
N VAL A 118 3.42 -11.02 -19.42
CA VAL A 118 2.87 -10.21 -20.52
C VAL A 118 3.43 -8.79 -20.47
N PHE A 119 3.49 -8.21 -19.28
CA PHE A 119 4.05 -6.90 -19.03
C PHE A 119 5.53 -6.82 -19.45
N ASP A 120 6.34 -7.75 -18.98
CA ASP A 120 7.78 -7.83 -19.25
C ASP A 120 8.04 -7.99 -20.75
N LYS A 121 7.30 -8.86 -21.42
CA LYS A 121 7.37 -9.03 -22.86
C LYS A 121 7.01 -7.75 -23.62
N GLN A 122 6.01 -7.01 -23.18
CA GLN A 122 5.60 -5.75 -23.82
C GLN A 122 6.71 -4.69 -23.75
N TRP A 123 7.43 -4.65 -22.62
CA TRP A 123 8.44 -3.62 -22.35
C TRP A 123 9.89 -4.09 -22.56
N GLY A 124 10.10 -5.35 -22.94
CA GLY A 124 11.43 -5.93 -23.14
C GLY A 124 12.24 -6.05 -21.85
N ILE A 125 11.56 -6.25 -20.73
CA ILE A 125 12.17 -6.51 -19.42
C ILE A 125 12.39 -8.02 -19.30
N PRO A 126 13.51 -8.50 -18.75
CA PRO A 126 13.70 -9.94 -18.52
C PRO A 126 12.69 -10.49 -17.50
N ASP A 127 12.00 -11.57 -17.87
CA ASP A 127 11.06 -12.25 -16.97
C ASP A 127 11.75 -12.73 -15.69
N THR A 128 11.00 -12.68 -14.58
CA THR A 128 11.37 -13.31 -13.31
C THR A 128 10.25 -14.22 -12.80
N GLN A 129 10.49 -14.89 -11.68
CA GLN A 129 9.48 -15.66 -10.96
C GLN A 129 9.15 -14.96 -9.65
N VAL A 130 7.86 -14.75 -9.41
CA VAL A 130 7.35 -14.19 -8.15
C VAL A 130 7.25 -15.32 -7.12
N GLU A 131 7.96 -15.22 -5.99
CA GLU A 131 7.75 -16.13 -4.86
C GLU A 131 6.51 -15.69 -4.08
N VAL A 132 5.38 -16.39 -4.30
CA VAL A 132 4.14 -16.12 -3.56
C VAL A 132 4.15 -16.86 -2.21
N VAL A 133 4.01 -16.11 -1.13
CA VAL A 133 3.90 -16.60 0.25
C VAL A 133 2.52 -16.25 0.79
N LYS A 134 1.70 -17.26 1.05
CA LYS A 134 0.40 -17.06 1.70
C LYS A 134 0.57 -17.08 3.22
N TRP A 135 0.11 -16.02 3.89
CA TRP A 135 0.10 -15.89 5.34
C TRP A 135 -1.34 -15.88 5.87
N GLY A 136 -1.58 -16.58 6.97
CA GLY A 136 -2.95 -16.76 7.47
C GLY A 136 -3.82 -17.65 6.56
N ASN A 137 -5.13 -17.38 6.54
CA ASN A 137 -6.09 -18.12 5.73
C ASN A 137 -6.53 -17.29 4.52
N VAL A 138 -5.67 -17.26 3.49
CA VAL A 138 -5.97 -16.57 2.23
C VAL A 138 -7.12 -17.27 1.51
N PRO A 139 -8.30 -16.61 1.34
CA PRO A 139 -9.43 -17.21 0.66
C PRO A 139 -9.11 -17.44 -0.83
N PRO A 140 -9.80 -18.39 -1.49
CA PRO A 140 -9.79 -18.45 -2.95
C PRO A 140 -10.25 -17.13 -3.55
N PHE A 141 -9.61 -16.70 -4.63
CA PHE A 141 -9.99 -15.50 -5.36
C PHE A 141 -11.45 -15.60 -5.85
N ASP A 142 -12.17 -14.48 -5.75
CA ASP A 142 -13.57 -14.35 -6.18
C ASP A 142 -13.67 -13.08 -7.03
N PRO A 143 -13.82 -13.18 -8.36
CA PRO A 143 -13.89 -12.02 -9.24
C PRO A 143 -15.17 -11.18 -9.04
N THR A 144 -16.13 -11.65 -8.22
CA THR A 144 -17.33 -10.88 -7.88
C THR A 144 -17.21 -10.12 -6.56
N ASN A 145 -16.13 -10.37 -5.80
CA ASN A 145 -15.82 -9.65 -4.58
C ASN A 145 -14.94 -8.43 -4.92
N ALA A 146 -15.47 -7.23 -4.67
CA ALA A 146 -14.78 -5.97 -4.93
C ALA A 146 -13.43 -5.86 -4.20
N ASP A 147 -13.32 -6.39 -2.98
CA ASP A 147 -12.07 -6.39 -2.22
C ASP A 147 -11.02 -7.26 -2.89
N HIS A 148 -11.40 -8.47 -3.31
CA HIS A 148 -10.48 -9.37 -4.01
C HIS A 148 -10.00 -8.73 -5.33
N THR A 149 -10.90 -8.15 -6.12
CA THR A 149 -10.51 -7.52 -7.39
C THR A 149 -9.67 -6.25 -7.20
N GLY A 150 -9.96 -5.45 -6.17
CA GLY A 150 -9.20 -4.23 -5.87
C GLY A 150 -7.78 -4.55 -5.43
N TRP A 151 -7.62 -5.50 -4.50
CA TRP A 151 -6.31 -5.95 -4.07
C TRP A 151 -5.53 -6.71 -5.15
N ALA A 152 -6.20 -7.44 -6.05
CA ALA A 152 -5.51 -8.06 -7.18
C ALA A 152 -4.92 -7.02 -8.14
N GLY A 153 -5.63 -5.91 -8.39
CA GLY A 153 -5.12 -4.78 -9.16
C GLY A 153 -3.92 -4.12 -8.49
N GLU A 154 -4.00 -3.93 -7.18
CA GLU A 154 -2.89 -3.41 -6.37
C GLU A 154 -1.66 -4.29 -6.43
N THR A 155 -1.83 -5.59 -6.18
CA THR A 155 -0.75 -6.58 -6.27
C THR A 155 -0.09 -6.58 -7.64
N THR A 156 -0.88 -6.45 -8.72
CA THR A 156 -0.33 -6.35 -10.07
C THR A 156 0.51 -5.09 -10.24
N LEU A 157 0.01 -3.91 -9.84
CA LEU A 157 0.77 -2.66 -9.89
C LEU A 157 2.10 -2.77 -9.12
N ASP A 158 2.03 -3.24 -7.88
CA ASP A 158 3.18 -3.33 -6.98
C ASP A 158 4.29 -4.24 -7.54
N VAL A 159 3.92 -5.44 -8.01
CA VAL A 159 4.87 -6.40 -8.56
C VAL A 159 5.46 -5.92 -9.88
N GLU A 160 4.62 -5.45 -10.81
CA GLU A 160 5.07 -4.99 -12.12
C GLU A 160 6.05 -3.81 -11.97
N TYR A 161 5.77 -2.85 -11.08
CA TYR A 161 6.60 -1.65 -10.94
C TYR A 161 7.85 -1.85 -10.10
N ALA A 162 7.80 -2.72 -9.07
CA ALA A 162 9.01 -3.11 -8.35
C ALA A 162 10.00 -3.83 -9.28
N HIS A 163 9.50 -4.80 -10.06
CA HIS A 163 10.30 -5.53 -11.05
C HIS A 163 10.74 -4.63 -12.20
N ALA A 164 9.87 -3.73 -12.67
CA ALA A 164 10.23 -2.77 -13.68
C ALA A 164 11.36 -1.84 -13.24
N VAL A 165 11.55 -1.54 -11.97
CA VAL A 165 12.67 -0.69 -11.54
C VAL A 165 13.90 -1.51 -11.18
N ALA A 166 13.74 -2.71 -10.62
CA ALA A 166 14.82 -3.60 -10.21
C ALA A 166 14.67 -4.99 -10.86
N PRO A 167 14.94 -5.12 -12.17
CA PRO A 167 14.59 -6.32 -12.96
C PRO A 167 15.35 -7.59 -12.58
N ASP A 168 16.44 -7.50 -11.81
CA ASP A 168 17.16 -8.67 -11.30
C ASP A 168 16.97 -8.88 -9.78
N ALA A 169 16.11 -8.08 -9.12
CA ALA A 169 15.73 -8.33 -7.75
C ALA A 169 14.80 -9.55 -7.66
N HIS A 170 14.92 -10.30 -6.57
CA HIS A 170 13.96 -11.33 -6.24
C HIS A 170 12.71 -10.67 -5.65
N ILE A 171 11.53 -11.03 -6.15
CA ILE A 171 10.26 -10.52 -5.65
C ILE A 171 9.58 -11.59 -4.81
N ILE A 172 9.32 -11.28 -3.54
CA ILE A 172 8.46 -12.08 -2.67
C ILE A 172 7.14 -11.31 -2.51
N LEU A 173 6.05 -11.90 -2.98
CA LEU A 173 4.70 -11.40 -2.74
C LEU A 173 4.11 -12.13 -1.53
N VAL A 174 3.81 -11.41 -0.46
CA VAL A 174 3.17 -11.92 0.74
C VAL A 174 1.67 -11.59 0.67
N GLU A 175 0.85 -12.62 0.54
CA GLU A 175 -0.61 -12.50 0.51
C GLU A 175 -1.19 -12.81 1.89
N THR A 176 -1.99 -11.91 2.45
CA THR A 176 -2.71 -12.10 3.72
C THR A 176 -4.19 -12.41 3.47
N GLY A 177 -4.87 -13.06 4.42
CA GLY A 177 -6.26 -13.52 4.25
C GLY A 177 -7.34 -12.54 4.69
N VAL A 178 -6.95 -11.37 5.20
CA VAL A 178 -7.87 -10.35 5.72
C VAL A 178 -7.64 -9.06 4.94
N ALA A 179 -8.71 -8.46 4.44
CA ALA A 179 -8.66 -7.14 3.85
C ALA A 179 -8.10 -6.15 4.87
N GLU A 180 -7.10 -5.36 4.48
CA GLU A 180 -6.76 -4.16 5.20
C GLU A 180 -7.86 -3.11 4.98
N THR A 181 -8.29 -2.52 6.09
CA THR A 181 -9.28 -1.45 6.17
C THR A 181 -8.90 -0.52 7.33
N GLU A 182 -9.66 0.57 7.54
CA GLU A 182 -9.42 1.47 8.68
C GLU A 182 -9.34 0.79 10.04
N GLY A 183 -8.71 1.53 10.94
CA GLY A 183 -8.48 1.12 12.30
C GLY A 183 -7.44 0.02 12.31
N THR A 184 -7.84 -1.19 12.72
CA THR A 184 -6.90 -2.28 12.99
C THR A 184 -7.18 -3.55 12.19
N THR A 185 -8.09 -3.53 11.22
CA THR A 185 -8.45 -4.75 10.48
C THR A 185 -7.40 -5.03 9.40
N GLY A 186 -7.00 -6.29 9.24
CA GLY A 186 -5.95 -6.71 8.31
C GLY A 186 -4.51 -6.45 8.79
N LEU A 187 -4.24 -5.24 9.33
CA LEU A 187 -2.91 -4.82 9.76
C LEU A 187 -2.19 -5.79 10.71
N PRO A 188 -2.82 -6.41 11.74
CA PRO A 188 -2.15 -7.39 12.57
C PRO A 188 -1.59 -8.60 11.81
N GLU A 189 -2.29 -9.07 10.77
CA GLU A 189 -1.86 -10.21 9.97
C GLU A 189 -0.72 -9.82 9.02
N MET A 190 -0.80 -8.64 8.40
CA MET A 190 0.28 -8.05 7.59
C MET A 190 1.56 -7.85 8.41
N MET A 191 1.46 -7.23 9.60
CA MET A 191 2.61 -7.00 10.47
C MET A 191 3.22 -8.32 10.97
N ASP A 192 2.41 -9.35 11.23
CA ASP A 192 2.91 -10.67 11.61
C ASP A 192 3.68 -11.35 10.46
N ALA A 193 3.15 -11.25 9.23
CA ALA A 193 3.78 -11.75 8.02
C ALA A 193 5.13 -11.05 7.75
N GLU A 194 5.14 -9.71 7.82
CA GLU A 194 6.35 -8.90 7.68
C GLU A 194 7.41 -9.28 8.70
N LYS A 195 7.03 -9.37 9.98
CA LYS A 195 7.97 -9.78 11.03
C LYS A 195 8.54 -11.18 10.76
N ALA A 196 7.73 -12.12 10.28
CA ALA A 196 8.18 -13.47 9.98
C ALA A 196 9.18 -13.50 8.81
N ILE A 197 8.89 -12.79 7.72
CA ILE A 197 9.78 -12.75 6.55
C ILE A 197 11.08 -11.99 6.85
N ILE A 198 11.02 -10.90 7.62
CA ILE A 198 12.21 -10.19 8.13
C ILE A 198 13.09 -11.13 8.94
N LYS A 199 12.52 -11.87 9.91
CA LYS A 199 13.26 -12.82 10.76
C LYS A 199 13.87 -13.98 9.99
N SER A 200 13.25 -14.39 8.89
CA SER A 200 13.81 -15.43 8.02
C SER A 200 15.09 -14.99 7.31
N GLY A 201 15.40 -13.69 7.32
CA GLY A 201 16.55 -13.10 6.64
C GLY A 201 16.36 -12.93 5.15
N LYS A 202 15.16 -13.17 4.61
CA LYS A 202 14.86 -13.09 3.17
C LYS A 202 14.60 -11.67 2.66
N ALA A 203 14.17 -10.75 3.52
CA ALA A 203 13.79 -9.38 3.13
C ALA A 203 14.99 -8.42 3.16
N ASP A 204 15.15 -7.60 2.11
CA ASP A 204 16.04 -6.44 2.12
C ASP A 204 15.23 -5.13 2.13
N VAL A 205 14.14 -5.08 1.34
CA VAL A 205 13.19 -3.97 1.26
C VAL A 205 11.76 -4.49 1.38
N ILE A 206 10.94 -3.83 2.20
CA ILE A 206 9.49 -4.06 2.34
C ILE A 206 8.77 -2.89 1.67
N SER A 207 7.86 -3.19 0.73
CA SER A 207 6.99 -2.25 0.02
C SER A 207 5.56 -2.42 0.51
N GLN A 208 4.96 -1.34 1.02
CA GLN A 208 3.60 -1.33 1.59
C GLN A 208 2.73 -0.30 0.89
N SER A 209 1.77 -0.76 0.09
CA SER A 209 0.86 0.11 -0.64
C SER A 209 -0.53 0.15 0.00
N PHE A 210 -0.55 0.26 1.32
CA PHE A 210 -1.76 0.28 2.16
C PHE A 210 -1.63 1.24 3.33
N GLY A 211 -2.76 1.59 3.95
CA GLY A 211 -2.76 2.44 5.13
C GLY A 211 -4.15 2.71 5.72
N ALA A 212 -4.14 3.03 7.01
CA ALA A 212 -5.30 3.48 7.76
C ALA A 212 -5.03 4.87 8.35
N THR A 213 -6.03 5.73 8.29
CA THR A 213 -6.00 7.05 8.89
C THR A 213 -5.73 6.94 10.39
N GLU A 214 -4.76 7.67 10.93
CA GLU A 214 -4.41 7.59 12.36
C GLU A 214 -5.63 7.78 13.29
N ASN A 215 -6.58 8.62 12.87
CA ASN A 215 -7.80 8.95 13.60
C ASN A 215 -8.79 7.79 13.77
N THR A 216 -8.71 6.73 12.96
CA THR A 216 -9.61 5.57 13.01
C THR A 216 -9.14 4.53 14.02
N PHE A 217 -7.88 4.61 14.47
CA PHE A 217 -7.36 3.71 15.48
C PHE A 217 -8.06 3.92 16.85
N PRO A 218 -8.57 2.85 17.48
CA PRO A 218 -9.27 2.95 18.77
C PRO A 218 -8.43 3.65 19.84
N GLY A 219 -8.98 4.73 20.42
CA GLY A 219 -8.33 5.51 21.46
C GLY A 219 -7.66 6.82 21.01
N PHE A 220 -7.54 7.05 19.69
CA PHE A 220 -6.93 8.27 19.14
C PHE A 220 -7.56 9.55 19.71
N ASP A 221 -8.90 9.63 19.76
CA ASP A 221 -9.66 10.77 20.29
C ASP A 221 -9.40 11.09 21.77
N LYS A 222 -8.87 10.11 22.51
CA LYS A 222 -8.54 10.20 23.94
C LYS A 222 -7.04 10.36 24.19
N GLY A 223 -6.22 10.41 23.13
CA GLY A 223 -4.76 10.41 23.22
C GLY A 223 -4.18 9.06 23.65
N ASP A 224 -4.93 7.96 23.51
CA ASP A 224 -4.44 6.61 23.72
C ASP A 224 -4.12 5.95 22.38
N PHE A 225 -2.87 6.05 21.95
CA PHE A 225 -2.42 5.56 20.65
C PHE A 225 -1.92 4.10 20.68
N LYS A 226 -2.28 3.31 21.71
CA LYS A 226 -1.79 1.93 21.87
C LYS A 226 -2.21 1.00 20.74
N SER A 227 -3.45 1.10 20.28
CA SER A 227 -3.97 0.29 19.17
C SER A 227 -3.12 0.39 17.90
N LEU A 228 -2.57 1.57 17.62
CA LEU A 228 -1.62 1.82 16.53
C LEU A 228 -0.18 1.45 16.95
N THR A 229 0.30 1.99 18.06
CA THR A 229 1.71 1.86 18.45
C THR A 229 2.13 0.43 18.83
N ASP A 230 1.18 -0.42 19.20
CA ASP A 230 1.41 -1.85 19.44
C ASP A 230 1.60 -2.64 18.14
N LEU A 231 1.16 -2.15 16.97
CA LEU A 231 1.36 -2.80 15.66
C LEU A 231 2.78 -2.61 15.09
N ARG A 232 3.56 -1.69 15.65
CA ARG A 232 4.91 -1.33 15.17
C ARG A 232 5.98 -2.42 15.34
N TYR A 233 5.60 -3.62 15.79
CA TYR A 233 6.56 -4.68 16.09
C TYR A 233 7.30 -5.17 14.84
N ALA A 234 6.68 -5.13 13.65
CA ALA A 234 7.32 -5.48 12.40
C ALA A 234 8.43 -4.46 12.05
N PHE A 235 8.16 -3.17 12.19
CA PHE A 235 9.14 -2.11 11.86
C PHE A 235 10.29 -2.05 12.85
N LYS A 236 10.04 -2.37 14.12
CA LYS A 236 11.11 -2.56 15.11
C LYS A 236 12.00 -3.75 14.75
N GLU A 237 11.41 -4.84 14.25
CA GLU A 237 12.15 -5.99 13.75
C GLU A 237 12.97 -5.64 12.51
N ALA A 238 12.38 -4.91 11.54
CA ALA A 238 13.06 -4.44 10.34
C ALA A 238 14.29 -3.60 10.70
N ALA A 239 14.13 -2.64 11.61
CA ALA A 239 15.24 -1.81 12.09
C ALA A 239 16.34 -2.62 12.80
N ALA A 240 16.00 -3.73 13.47
CA ALA A 240 16.98 -4.61 14.12
C ALA A 240 17.72 -5.53 13.13
N HIS A 241 17.18 -5.71 11.92
CA HIS A 241 17.70 -6.59 10.87
C HIS A 241 18.20 -5.85 9.62
N ASP A 242 18.37 -4.52 9.74
CA ASP A 242 18.74 -3.61 8.66
C ASP A 242 17.85 -3.76 7.41
N VAL A 243 16.56 -4.02 7.59
CA VAL A 243 15.58 -4.08 6.49
C VAL A 243 14.94 -2.71 6.29
N THR A 244 14.86 -2.25 5.04
CA THR A 244 14.16 -1.01 4.70
C THR A 244 12.65 -1.25 4.69
N VAL A 245 11.87 -0.34 5.26
CA VAL A 245 10.40 -0.35 5.16
C VAL A 245 9.93 0.94 4.50
N LEU A 246 9.10 0.79 3.45
CA LEU A 246 8.53 1.86 2.64
C LEU A 246 7.01 1.76 2.70
N SER A 247 6.33 2.90 2.84
CA SER A 247 4.86 2.92 2.82
C SER A 247 4.34 4.11 2.03
N ALA A 248 3.33 3.84 1.19
CA ALA A 248 2.57 4.83 0.45
C ALA A 248 1.97 5.87 1.40
N SER A 249 2.08 7.16 1.07
CA SER A 249 1.61 8.21 1.98
C SER A 249 0.10 8.41 2.01
N GLY A 250 -0.62 7.78 1.08
CA GLY A 250 -2.06 7.92 0.88
C GLY A 250 -2.39 8.80 -0.33
N ASP A 251 -3.66 8.80 -0.69
CA ASP A 251 -4.14 9.30 -2.00
C ASP A 251 -5.28 10.34 -1.89
N ASN A 252 -5.61 10.72 -0.66
CA ASN A 252 -6.63 11.71 -0.34
C ASN A 252 -6.04 13.06 0.10
N GLY A 253 -4.81 13.35 -0.35
CA GLY A 253 -4.12 14.60 -0.08
C GLY A 253 -3.85 14.82 1.41
N ALA A 254 -4.19 16.01 1.92
CA ALA A 254 -4.05 16.33 3.33
C ALA A 254 -5.19 15.78 4.22
N THR A 255 -6.20 15.12 3.64
CA THR A 255 -7.23 14.39 4.37
C THR A 255 -7.10 12.89 4.10
N ASP A 256 -7.92 12.09 4.77
CA ASP A 256 -7.97 10.66 4.61
C ASP A 256 -9.33 10.15 5.12
N ALA A 257 -9.60 8.88 4.90
CA ALA A 257 -10.93 8.32 5.04
C ALA A 257 -11.30 7.97 6.51
N GLN A 258 -12.58 8.14 6.83
CA GLN A 258 -13.14 7.75 8.12
C GLN A 258 -13.32 6.23 8.20
N GLU A 259 -13.62 5.73 9.40
CA GLU A 259 -13.84 4.30 9.70
C GLU A 259 -14.77 3.60 8.69
N ASN A 260 -15.77 4.31 8.17
CA ASN A 260 -16.72 3.75 7.21
C ASN A 260 -16.14 3.54 5.79
N GLY A 261 -14.94 4.04 5.51
CA GLY A 261 -14.27 3.93 4.22
C GLY A 261 -14.93 4.67 3.07
N GLN A 262 -15.84 5.60 3.35
CA GLN A 262 -16.60 6.32 2.33
C GLN A 262 -16.50 7.83 2.51
N ASP A 263 -16.56 8.29 3.75
CA ASP A 263 -16.43 9.71 4.07
C ASP A 263 -14.97 10.07 4.34
N LEU A 264 -14.55 11.27 3.96
CA LEU A 264 -13.24 11.82 4.33
C LEU A 264 -13.35 12.72 5.56
N TYR A 265 -12.26 12.86 6.32
CA TYR A 265 -12.22 13.84 7.40
C TYR A 265 -12.32 15.27 6.86
N PRO A 266 -13.08 16.18 7.49
CA PRO A 266 -13.23 17.56 7.02
C PRO A 266 -12.07 18.48 7.47
N TYR A 267 -10.97 17.88 7.93
CA TYR A 267 -9.77 18.54 8.43
C TYR A 267 -8.54 17.68 8.14
N LYS A 268 -7.36 18.24 8.35
CA LYS A 268 -6.11 17.56 8.03
C LYS A 268 -5.88 16.36 8.95
N VAL A 269 -5.58 15.20 8.37
CA VAL A 269 -5.22 13.95 9.06
C VAL A 269 -3.97 13.36 8.41
N ASN A 270 -3.49 12.22 8.92
CA ASN A 270 -2.35 11.51 8.36
C ASN A 270 -2.60 9.99 8.46
N SER A 271 -1.83 9.21 7.71
CA SER A 271 -2.05 7.76 7.56
C SER A 271 -0.87 6.94 8.11
N TRP A 272 -1.17 5.79 8.72
CA TRP A 272 -0.21 4.78 9.17
C TRP A 272 -0.35 3.52 8.31
N PRO A 273 0.73 2.85 7.86
CA PRO A 273 2.12 2.92 8.35
C PRO A 273 2.98 4.12 7.98
N SER A 274 2.63 4.86 6.93
CA SER A 274 3.42 5.97 6.40
C SER A 274 3.91 6.95 7.48
N SER A 275 3.08 7.29 8.46
CA SER A 275 3.44 8.21 9.55
C SER A 275 4.41 7.62 10.60
N ASP A 276 4.75 6.34 10.56
CA ASP A 276 5.68 5.73 11.52
C ASP A 276 7.12 6.25 11.34
N PRO A 277 7.81 6.69 12.41
CA PRO A 277 9.19 7.14 12.31
C PRO A 277 10.22 6.09 11.84
N LEU A 278 9.88 4.80 11.83
CA LEU A 278 10.72 3.71 11.34
C LEU A 278 10.48 3.38 9.85
N VAL A 279 9.47 3.99 9.24
CA VAL A 279 9.07 3.77 7.84
C VAL A 279 9.47 4.99 7.01
N THR A 280 9.92 4.77 5.78
CA THR A 280 10.13 5.85 4.81
C THR A 280 8.81 6.09 4.11
N SER A 281 8.23 7.28 4.30
CA SER A 281 6.95 7.65 3.68
C SER A 281 7.15 8.10 2.24
N ILE A 282 6.45 7.46 1.31
CA ILE A 282 6.57 7.70 -0.13
C ILE A 282 5.35 8.47 -0.64
N GLY A 283 5.56 9.71 -1.04
CA GLY A 283 4.54 10.60 -1.57
C GLY A 283 4.42 10.60 -3.08
N GLY A 284 3.51 11.45 -3.56
CA GLY A 284 3.12 11.48 -4.97
C GLY A 284 3.47 12.78 -5.70
N THR A 285 4.01 12.63 -6.91
CA THR A 285 4.25 13.71 -7.86
C THR A 285 3.51 13.45 -9.18
N GLN A 286 3.19 14.53 -9.89
CA GLN A 286 2.76 14.48 -11.27
C GLN A 286 3.95 14.81 -12.18
N LEU A 287 4.33 13.85 -13.01
CA LEU A 287 5.33 14.05 -14.06
C LEU A 287 4.70 14.71 -15.29
N SER A 288 5.55 15.26 -16.15
CA SER A 288 5.14 15.80 -17.46
C SER A 288 6.13 15.37 -18.52
N LEU A 289 5.93 14.18 -19.09
CA LEU A 289 6.84 13.57 -20.06
C LEU A 289 6.30 13.62 -21.50
N ASP A 290 7.19 13.63 -22.47
CA ASP A 290 6.86 13.34 -23.87
C ASP A 290 6.91 11.82 -24.18
N ASP A 291 6.62 11.45 -25.42
CA ASP A 291 6.62 10.04 -25.89
C ASP A 291 7.99 9.34 -25.70
N ALA A 292 9.08 10.09 -25.58
CA ALA A 292 10.42 9.56 -25.35
C ALA A 292 10.79 9.49 -23.85
N GLY A 293 9.89 9.88 -22.95
CA GLY A 293 10.13 9.92 -21.51
C GLY A 293 10.92 11.14 -21.05
N LYS A 294 11.10 12.14 -21.90
CA LYS A 294 11.81 13.37 -21.53
C LYS A 294 10.84 14.31 -20.82
N ARG A 295 11.27 14.88 -19.69
CA ARG A 295 10.53 15.93 -18.99
C ARG A 295 10.33 17.17 -19.89
N THR A 296 9.08 17.59 -19.99
CA THR A 296 8.63 18.82 -20.68
C THR A 296 8.34 19.96 -19.70
N ALA A 297 8.13 19.64 -18.42
CA ALA A 297 8.01 20.57 -17.31
C ALA A 297 8.65 19.97 -16.04
N PRO A 298 8.97 20.79 -15.02
CA PRO A 298 9.33 20.28 -13.69
C PRO A 298 8.21 19.47 -13.06
N ASP A 299 8.59 18.50 -12.26
CA ASP A 299 7.65 17.69 -11.47
C ASP A 299 6.94 18.61 -10.46
N LYS A 300 5.65 18.32 -10.20
CA LYS A 300 4.83 19.03 -9.21
C LYS A 300 4.19 18.03 -8.26
N VAL A 301 3.72 18.47 -7.10
CA VAL A 301 2.90 17.64 -6.21
C VAL A 301 1.71 17.08 -6.99
N TRP A 302 1.43 15.79 -6.82
CA TRP A 302 0.25 15.19 -7.42
C TRP A 302 -1.02 15.71 -6.76
N HIS A 303 -1.86 16.33 -7.58
CA HIS A 303 -3.24 16.69 -7.29
C HIS A 303 -3.96 16.83 -8.63
N ASP A 304 -4.83 15.87 -8.93
CA ASP A 304 -5.67 15.85 -10.13
C ASP A 304 -7.11 15.49 -9.78
N LYS A 305 -7.98 15.21 -10.76
CA LYS A 305 -9.40 14.91 -10.47
C LYS A 305 -9.66 13.55 -9.81
N TYR A 306 -8.63 12.71 -9.66
CA TYR A 306 -8.74 11.35 -9.13
C TYR A 306 -8.24 11.25 -7.69
N GLY A 307 -7.25 12.07 -7.32
CA GLY A 307 -6.69 12.10 -5.98
C GLY A 307 -5.62 13.16 -5.82
N ALA A 308 -4.98 13.13 -4.66
CA ALA A 308 -3.80 13.94 -4.36
C ALA A 308 -2.84 13.18 -3.44
N GLY A 309 -1.54 13.42 -3.60
CA GLY A 309 -0.52 12.75 -2.78
C GLY A 309 -0.67 13.05 -1.29
N GLY A 310 -0.69 12.00 -0.47
CA GLY A 310 -0.79 12.09 0.97
C GLY A 310 0.34 12.88 1.61
N GLY A 311 0.06 13.54 2.73
CA GLY A 311 1.11 14.26 3.45
C GLY A 311 0.59 15.22 4.51
N GLY A 312 1.32 15.31 5.62
CA GLY A 312 0.96 16.11 6.76
C GLY A 312 1.78 15.81 7.99
N VAL A 313 1.32 16.28 9.14
CA VAL A 313 1.94 15.99 10.44
C VAL A 313 1.15 14.89 11.14
N SER A 314 1.86 13.92 11.71
CA SER A 314 1.26 12.86 12.52
C SER A 314 0.60 13.42 13.78
N GLY A 315 -0.61 12.95 14.08
CA GLY A 315 -1.28 13.17 15.37
C GLY A 315 -0.76 12.23 16.47
N VAL A 316 0.03 11.22 16.13
CA VAL A 316 0.48 10.15 17.04
C VAL A 316 1.97 10.26 17.39
N PHE A 317 2.83 10.51 16.40
CA PHE A 317 4.27 10.42 16.56
C PHE A 317 4.94 11.79 16.68
N ASP A 318 5.79 11.91 17.70
CA ASP A 318 6.70 13.04 17.84
C ASP A 318 7.70 13.12 16.68
N ARG A 319 8.21 14.32 16.42
CA ARG A 319 9.21 14.58 15.38
C ARG A 319 10.46 13.74 15.66
N PRO A 320 10.85 12.82 14.76
CA PRO A 320 12.08 12.08 14.91
C PRO A 320 13.29 12.99 14.75
N TRP A 321 14.41 12.61 15.37
CA TRP A 321 15.63 13.42 15.40
C TRP A 321 16.18 13.73 14.00
N TYR A 322 15.99 12.84 13.01
CA TYR A 322 16.45 13.06 11.65
C TYR A 322 15.69 14.20 10.93
N GLN A 323 14.49 14.54 11.39
CA GLN A 323 13.71 15.69 10.91
C GLN A 323 14.06 17.00 11.63
N ALA A 324 15.09 17.03 12.49
CA ALA A 324 15.47 18.26 13.20
C ALA A 324 15.85 19.42 12.24
N GLY A 325 16.44 19.11 11.08
CA GLY A 325 16.77 20.10 10.06
C GLY A 325 15.56 20.76 9.40
N VAL A 326 14.38 20.14 9.51
CA VAL A 326 13.11 20.60 8.92
C VAL A 326 12.07 20.95 9.99
N ALA A 327 12.54 21.16 11.22
CA ALA A 327 11.75 21.50 12.40
C ALA A 327 10.77 22.66 12.22
N GLY A 328 11.12 23.64 11.37
CA GLY A 328 10.28 24.80 11.07
C GLY A 328 9.02 24.46 10.27
N VAL A 329 9.02 23.31 9.58
CA VAL A 329 7.88 22.81 8.79
C VAL A 329 7.08 21.79 9.58
N THR A 330 7.75 20.83 10.22
CA THR A 330 7.10 19.70 10.89
C THR A 330 6.63 20.01 12.32
N GLY A 331 7.10 21.09 12.93
CA GLY A 331 6.82 21.37 14.34
C GLY A 331 7.33 20.23 15.22
N ASN A 332 6.61 19.85 16.28
CA ASN A 332 7.05 18.78 17.19
C ASN A 332 6.60 17.37 16.76
N HIS A 333 6.07 17.19 15.56
CA HIS A 333 5.48 15.93 15.09
C HIS A 333 6.21 15.36 13.88
N ARG A 334 6.06 14.06 13.62
CA ARG A 334 6.56 13.41 12.39
C ARG A 334 5.84 13.99 11.18
N GLY A 335 6.58 14.58 10.24
CA GLY A 335 6.04 15.06 8.97
C GLY A 335 6.13 14.01 7.86
N THR A 336 5.11 13.86 7.02
CA THR A 336 5.06 13.01 5.82
C THR A 336 4.80 13.86 4.57
N PRO A 337 5.19 13.42 3.36
CA PRO A 337 6.05 12.26 3.09
C PRO A 337 7.52 12.57 3.39
N ASP A 338 8.41 11.57 3.23
CA ASP A 338 9.86 11.77 3.31
C ASP A 338 10.46 12.07 1.93
N ILE A 339 9.96 11.39 0.89
CA ILE A 339 10.34 11.57 -0.51
C ILE A 339 9.14 11.20 -1.39
N SER A 340 9.11 11.66 -2.65
CA SER A 340 8.02 11.37 -3.58
C SER A 340 8.48 10.83 -4.93
N MET A 341 7.66 9.96 -5.51
CA MET A 341 7.81 9.43 -6.87
C MET A 341 6.52 9.68 -7.68
N SER A 342 6.40 9.10 -8.87
CA SER A 342 5.23 9.25 -9.75
C SER A 342 4.02 8.61 -9.10
N ALA A 343 2.90 9.32 -9.12
CA ALA A 343 1.64 8.86 -8.54
C ALA A 343 0.40 9.42 -9.25
N ALA A 344 0.56 10.36 -10.18
CA ALA A 344 -0.60 11.02 -10.77
C ALA A 344 -1.33 10.14 -11.77
N VAL A 345 -2.66 10.09 -11.70
CA VAL A 345 -3.49 9.39 -12.69
C VAL A 345 -3.46 10.12 -14.02
N ASP A 346 -3.40 11.46 -14.01
CA ASP A 346 -2.97 12.23 -15.18
C ASP A 346 -1.44 12.13 -15.34
N GLY A 347 -1.02 11.01 -15.92
CA GLY A 347 0.34 10.49 -15.86
C GLY A 347 0.40 9.00 -15.51
N GLY A 348 -0.74 8.29 -15.48
CA GLY A 348 -0.83 6.96 -14.90
C GLY A 348 0.07 5.91 -15.55
N ALA A 349 0.45 4.96 -14.71
CA ALA A 349 1.20 3.76 -15.02
C ALA A 349 0.36 2.77 -15.84
N TRP A 350 0.90 2.32 -16.97
CA TRP A 350 0.35 1.14 -17.65
C TRP A 350 0.59 -0.12 -16.82
N THR A 351 -0.47 -0.90 -16.60
CA THR A 351 -0.42 -2.25 -15.98
C THR A 351 -1.10 -3.28 -16.88
N TYR A 352 -0.72 -4.56 -16.81
CA TYR A 352 -1.45 -5.64 -17.47
C TYR A 352 -2.14 -6.54 -16.45
N GLU A 353 -3.45 -6.72 -16.58
CA GLU A 353 -4.25 -7.46 -15.59
C GLU A 353 -5.08 -8.54 -16.27
N SER A 354 -5.10 -9.75 -15.69
CA SER A 354 -5.95 -10.86 -16.18
C SER A 354 -6.74 -11.61 -15.10
N TYR A 355 -6.72 -11.13 -13.85
CA TYR A 355 -7.42 -11.76 -12.73
C TYR A 355 -8.94 -11.68 -12.84
N ASP A 356 -9.49 -10.60 -13.42
CA ASP A 356 -10.91 -10.49 -13.76
C ASP A 356 -11.13 -10.97 -15.19
N PRO A 357 -11.80 -12.13 -15.40
CA PRO A 357 -12.02 -12.68 -16.73
C PRO A 357 -12.89 -11.80 -17.63
N THR A 358 -13.59 -10.80 -17.06
CA THR A 358 -14.41 -9.84 -17.81
C THR A 358 -13.67 -8.57 -18.20
N SER A 359 -12.47 -8.36 -17.66
CA SER A 359 -11.69 -7.12 -17.77
C SER A 359 -10.20 -7.38 -18.02
N VAL A 360 -9.89 -8.43 -18.78
CA VAL A 360 -8.51 -8.79 -19.13
C VAL A 360 -7.90 -7.76 -20.09
N GLY A 361 -6.71 -7.25 -19.78
CA GLY A 361 -5.94 -6.40 -20.68
C GLY A 361 -5.15 -5.31 -19.98
N TRP A 362 -4.87 -4.25 -20.72
CA TRP A 362 -4.13 -3.11 -20.21
C TRP A 362 -5.03 -2.14 -19.44
N HIS A 363 -4.52 -1.62 -18.33
CA HIS A 363 -5.17 -0.61 -17.51
C HIS A 363 -4.19 0.52 -17.20
N LEU A 364 -4.74 1.63 -16.70
CA LEU A 364 -3.98 2.75 -16.18
C LEU A 364 -4.31 2.95 -14.72
N THR A 365 -3.28 3.00 -13.90
CA THR A 365 -3.38 3.17 -12.46
C THR A 365 -2.47 4.32 -12.01
N GLY A 366 -2.81 4.97 -10.91
CA GLY A 366 -1.93 5.91 -10.21
C GLY A 366 -1.97 5.66 -8.72
N GLY A 367 -1.63 6.67 -7.93
CA GLY A 367 -1.58 6.59 -6.49
C GLY A 367 -0.17 6.53 -5.93
N THR A 368 -0.06 6.77 -4.63
CA THR A 368 1.21 6.57 -3.90
C THR A 368 1.58 5.08 -3.79
N SER A 369 0.62 4.20 -4.08
CA SER A 369 0.82 2.82 -4.50
C SER A 369 1.70 2.64 -5.73
N GLU A 370 1.68 3.52 -6.73
CA GLU A 370 2.65 3.45 -7.86
C GLU A 370 4.04 3.89 -7.38
N ALA A 371 4.08 4.94 -6.54
CA ALA A 371 5.30 5.57 -6.08
C ALA A 371 6.17 4.64 -5.21
N THR A 372 5.53 3.85 -4.34
CA THR A 372 6.18 2.97 -3.36
C THR A 372 7.00 1.83 -3.97
N PRO A 373 6.46 0.99 -4.89
CA PRO A 373 7.22 -0.06 -5.58
C PRO A 373 8.27 0.51 -6.54
N ILE A 374 8.03 1.68 -7.15
CA ILE A 374 9.09 2.40 -7.89
C ILE A 374 10.27 2.68 -6.96
N PHE A 375 10.01 3.22 -5.77
CA PHE A 375 11.08 3.54 -4.82
C PHE A 375 11.72 2.28 -4.21
N SER A 376 10.95 1.20 -4.00
CA SER A 376 11.49 -0.07 -3.50
C SER A 376 12.53 -0.66 -4.46
N GLY A 377 12.27 -0.56 -5.77
CA GLY A 377 13.24 -0.90 -6.80
C GLY A 377 14.51 -0.04 -6.72
N ILE A 378 14.37 1.29 -6.57
CA ILE A 378 15.51 2.20 -6.40
C ILE A 378 16.36 1.85 -5.16
N VAL A 379 15.71 1.49 -4.05
CA VAL A 379 16.41 1.04 -2.83
C VAL A 379 17.14 -0.28 -3.10
N ALA A 380 16.54 -1.23 -3.81
CA ALA A 380 17.22 -2.46 -4.20
C ALA A 380 18.45 -2.21 -5.09
N LEU A 381 18.40 -1.22 -5.99
CA LEU A 381 19.58 -0.77 -6.75
C LEU A 381 20.69 -0.26 -5.81
N ALA A 382 20.31 0.53 -4.80
CA ALA A 382 21.25 1.09 -3.83
C ALA A 382 21.83 0.02 -2.87
N ASP A 383 21.01 -0.92 -2.41
CA ASP A 383 21.45 -2.07 -1.62
C ASP A 383 22.43 -2.94 -2.43
N GLN A 384 22.14 -3.20 -3.71
CA GLN A 384 23.07 -3.92 -4.60
C GLN A 384 24.41 -3.17 -4.66
N LEU A 385 24.39 -1.87 -4.95
CA LEU A 385 25.59 -1.06 -5.07
C LEU A 385 26.38 -0.98 -3.74
N ALA A 386 25.70 -0.89 -2.61
CA ALA A 386 26.32 -0.87 -1.28
C ALA A 386 26.94 -2.22 -0.88
N GLY A 387 26.51 -3.32 -1.52
CA GLY A 387 26.92 -4.68 -1.15
C GLY A 387 26.28 -5.18 0.15
N HIS A 388 25.41 -4.40 0.80
CA HIS A 388 24.63 -4.77 1.98
C HIS A 388 23.30 -4.01 2.02
N ARG A 389 22.39 -4.40 2.91
CA ARG A 389 21.14 -3.65 3.16
C ARG A 389 21.43 -2.27 3.74
N LEU A 390 20.68 -1.26 3.33
CA LEU A 390 20.82 0.08 3.86
C LEU A 390 20.09 0.31 5.19
N GLY A 391 19.10 -0.53 5.50
CA GLY A 391 18.27 -0.42 6.71
C GLY A 391 17.41 0.83 6.72
N GLN A 392 17.20 1.42 7.91
CA GLN A 392 16.36 2.61 8.04
C GLN A 392 16.95 3.78 7.24
N LEU A 393 16.20 4.26 6.24
CA LEU A 393 16.70 5.25 5.27
C LEU A 393 16.57 6.69 5.75
N ASN A 394 15.59 6.99 6.59
CA ASN A 394 15.20 8.39 6.85
C ASN A 394 16.39 9.22 7.32
N TRP A 395 17.21 8.76 8.26
CA TRP A 395 18.39 9.53 8.69
C TRP A 395 19.39 9.80 7.57
N ARG A 396 19.55 8.87 6.62
CA ARG A 396 20.39 9.07 5.42
C ARG A 396 19.77 10.09 4.49
N LEU A 397 18.46 10.00 4.23
CA LEU A 397 17.74 10.93 3.35
C LEU A 397 17.84 12.38 3.84
N TYR A 398 17.55 12.62 5.13
CA TYR A 398 17.68 13.97 5.70
C TYR A 398 19.13 14.43 5.81
N GLY A 399 20.10 13.51 5.91
CA GLY A 399 21.52 13.83 5.78
C GLY A 399 21.91 14.26 4.36
N LEU A 400 21.43 13.54 3.34
CA LEU A 400 21.63 13.87 1.93
C LEU A 400 21.02 15.22 1.56
N ASN A 401 19.90 15.60 2.18
CA ASN A 401 19.27 16.91 2.00
C ASN A 401 20.18 18.09 2.40
N LEU A 402 21.20 17.85 3.23
CA LEU A 402 22.18 18.88 3.60
C LEU A 402 23.24 19.10 2.50
N LEU A 403 23.31 18.21 1.51
CA LEU A 403 24.25 18.28 0.39
C LEU A 403 23.60 18.98 -0.82
N PRO A 404 24.40 19.67 -1.66
CA PRO A 404 23.89 20.19 -2.93
C PRO A 404 23.33 19.06 -3.81
N GLN A 405 22.29 19.35 -4.59
CA GLN A 405 21.60 18.40 -5.49
C GLN A 405 22.54 17.56 -6.36
N GLN A 406 23.64 18.13 -6.87
CA GLN A 406 24.59 17.38 -7.70
C GLN A 406 25.31 16.23 -6.96
N TRP A 407 25.28 16.23 -5.63
CA TRP A 407 25.87 15.22 -4.75
C TRP A 407 24.82 14.31 -4.13
N SER A 408 23.68 14.87 -3.71
CA SER A 408 22.61 14.08 -3.09
C SER A 408 21.77 13.33 -4.11
N GLY A 409 21.63 13.87 -5.33
CA GLY A 409 20.66 13.40 -6.31
C GLY A 409 19.21 13.76 -5.97
N LEU A 410 18.94 14.48 -4.87
CA LEU A 410 17.58 14.94 -4.55
C LEU A 410 17.17 16.08 -5.48
N VAL A 411 15.95 16.01 -6.02
CA VAL A 411 15.37 16.98 -6.95
C VAL A 411 14.16 17.62 -6.26
N ASP A 412 14.31 18.88 -5.89
CA ASP A 412 13.29 19.65 -5.16
C ASP A 412 12.02 19.86 -5.99
N VAL A 413 10.85 19.60 -5.39
CA VAL A 413 9.53 19.80 -6.02
C VAL A 413 8.91 21.03 -5.40
N THR A 414 8.83 22.13 -6.16
CA THR A 414 8.51 23.44 -5.59
C THR A 414 7.16 24.01 -6.06
N ALA A 415 6.30 23.16 -6.65
CA ALA A 415 5.02 23.57 -7.22
C ALA A 415 3.92 22.54 -6.96
N GLY A 416 2.67 23.03 -6.85
CA GLY A 416 1.50 22.22 -6.53
C GLY A 416 1.20 22.15 -5.04
N ASP A 417 0.14 21.44 -4.69
CA ASP A 417 -0.29 21.20 -3.31
C ASP A 417 -1.08 19.91 -3.21
N ASN A 418 -1.26 19.42 -2.00
CA ASN A 418 -2.07 18.23 -1.73
C ASN A 418 -3.45 18.55 -1.12
N SER A 419 -4.09 19.64 -1.55
CA SER A 419 -5.47 19.92 -1.14
C SER A 419 -6.41 18.89 -1.75
N TRP A 420 -7.39 18.41 -0.98
CA TRP A 420 -8.36 17.42 -1.44
C TRP A 420 -9.66 17.54 -0.67
N ASP A 421 -10.79 17.20 -1.31
CA ASP A 421 -12.15 17.23 -0.73
C ASP A 421 -12.44 18.42 0.20
N LYS A 422 -12.18 19.64 -0.30
CA LYS A 422 -12.37 20.92 0.40
C LYS A 422 -11.46 21.16 1.61
N VAL A 423 -10.58 20.22 1.95
CA VAL A 423 -9.49 20.43 2.92
C VAL A 423 -8.33 21.09 2.19
N THR A 424 -8.03 22.34 2.55
CA THR A 424 -6.83 23.02 2.07
C THR A 424 -5.59 22.34 2.63
N GLY A 425 -4.76 21.77 1.76
CA GLY A 425 -3.59 20.98 2.14
C GLY A 425 -2.35 21.82 2.44
N TYR A 426 -1.21 21.30 2.03
CA TYR A 426 0.10 21.92 2.13
C TYR A 426 0.61 22.22 0.73
N GLN A 427 1.21 23.40 0.58
CA GLN A 427 1.81 23.84 -0.68
C GLN A 427 3.24 23.32 -0.77
N ALA A 428 3.65 22.92 -1.96
CA ALA A 428 5.05 22.66 -2.28
C ALA A 428 5.86 23.95 -2.10
N THR A 429 7.05 23.84 -1.53
CA THR A 429 7.95 24.99 -1.33
C THR A 429 9.38 24.62 -1.68
N LYS A 430 10.33 25.53 -1.43
CA LYS A 430 11.74 25.21 -1.62
C LYS A 430 12.24 24.40 -0.42
N GLY A 431 12.84 23.25 -0.69
CA GLY A 431 13.28 22.30 0.34
C GLY A 431 12.10 21.50 0.91
N TYR A 432 12.29 20.89 2.07
CA TYR A 432 11.27 19.99 2.63
C TYR A 432 9.91 20.66 2.82
N ASP A 433 8.86 20.01 2.32
CA ASP A 433 7.47 20.35 2.58
C ASP A 433 6.60 19.12 2.86
N LEU A 434 5.39 19.34 3.37
CA LEU A 434 4.46 18.28 3.79
C LEU A 434 3.60 17.74 2.62
N ALA A 435 3.96 18.06 1.37
CA ALA A 435 3.24 17.60 0.19
C ALA A 435 4.11 16.72 -0.72
N SER A 436 5.42 16.98 -0.76
CA SER A 436 6.41 16.25 -1.56
C SER A 436 7.63 15.78 -0.78
N GLY A 437 7.70 16.06 0.53
CA GLY A 437 8.83 15.68 1.35
C GLY A 437 10.11 16.37 0.90
N LEU A 438 11.18 15.61 0.70
CA LEU A 438 12.45 16.09 0.15
C LEU A 438 12.42 16.27 -1.39
N GLY A 439 11.26 16.08 -2.03
CA GLY A 439 11.09 16.08 -3.48
C GLY A 439 11.27 14.70 -4.08
N THR A 440 11.87 14.62 -5.26
CA THR A 440 12.12 13.38 -6.01
C THR A 440 13.62 13.16 -6.26
N ILE A 441 14.01 12.34 -7.24
CA ILE A 441 15.41 11.96 -7.46
C ILE A 441 15.91 12.07 -8.91
N ASP A 442 17.21 12.34 -9.03
CA ASP A 442 18.09 11.89 -10.10
C ASP A 442 18.70 10.57 -9.62
N GLY A 443 18.14 9.45 -10.07
CA GLY A 443 18.44 8.11 -9.56
C GLY A 443 19.89 7.70 -9.70
N ASN A 444 20.57 8.00 -10.82
CA ASN A 444 22.00 7.70 -10.94
C ASN A 444 22.86 8.39 -9.86
N ARG A 445 22.55 9.63 -9.50
CA ARG A 445 23.25 10.32 -8.40
C ARG A 445 22.78 9.82 -7.05
N PHE A 446 21.46 9.73 -6.87
CA PHE A 446 20.82 9.38 -5.62
C PHE A 446 21.20 7.98 -5.14
N VAL A 447 21.14 6.96 -6.01
CA VAL A 447 21.53 5.59 -5.68
C VAL A 447 22.98 5.51 -5.21
N ARG A 448 23.90 6.24 -5.86
CA ARG A 448 25.32 6.28 -5.46
C ARG A 448 25.53 7.02 -4.15
N ALA A 449 24.80 8.12 -3.93
CA ALA A 449 24.87 8.88 -2.70
C ALA A 449 24.31 8.09 -1.52
N LEU A 450 23.19 7.39 -1.72
CA LEU A 450 22.52 6.58 -0.71
C LEU A 450 23.33 5.32 -0.35
N ALA A 451 23.93 4.67 -1.35
CA ALA A 451 24.86 3.55 -1.17
C ALA A 451 26.20 3.97 -0.53
N GLY A 452 26.55 5.26 -0.62
CA GLY A 452 27.72 5.85 0.03
C GLY A 452 27.64 5.78 1.56
N ARG A 453 28.81 5.84 2.21
CA ARG A 453 28.94 5.89 3.67
C ARG A 453 29.22 7.30 4.15
#